data_AF-A0A9R1Q5C9-F1
#
_entry.id   AF-A0A9R1Q5C9-F1
#
_cell.length_a   1.000
_cell.length_b   1.000
_cell.length_c   1.000
_cell.angle_alpha   90.00
_cell.angle_beta   90.00
_cell.angle_gamma   90.00
#
_symmetry.space_group_name_H-M   'P 1'
#
loop_
_entity.id
_entity.type
_entity.pdbx_description
1 polymer ?
#
loop_
_entity_poly.entity_id
_entity_poly.type
_entity_poly.pdbx_seq_one_letter_code
_entity_poly.pdbx_strand_id
1 'polypeptide(L)'
;MNHHKCNSVEFIKIDLWKICSMEWWSFEVMVILSGLLPNPKLETAVLSICLNTNSLVCTVPNGLSSAISTRVSNELGAGRPRAALLAARVVIVLAFLVGTSEGLLLVLVHKVWGRAYSKDQEVVSYVGTMMLILAVSVLFDGLQYVLSGIVRGCGQQKIGAFVNFIAYYLVGIPAALVFTFKCHLGGKVCIYILLVSLQGD
;
A
#
# COMPACT_ATOMS: atom_id res chain seq x y z
N MET A 1 38.62 6.74 -3.26
CA MET A 1 37.62 7.06 -4.30
C MET A 1 37.29 5.80 -5.13
N ASN A 2 36.69 4.75 -4.53
CA ASN A 2 36.40 3.48 -5.22
C ASN A 2 35.20 2.68 -4.64
N HIS A 3 34.28 3.29 -3.87
CA HIS A 3 33.11 2.59 -3.31
C HIS A 3 31.77 2.89 -4.00
N HIS A 4 31.71 3.79 -4.99
CA HIS A 4 30.43 4.26 -5.56
C HIS A 4 29.92 3.52 -6.79
N LYS A 5 30.73 2.69 -7.47
CA LYS A 5 30.32 2.05 -8.75
C LYS A 5 29.59 0.71 -8.60
N CYS A 6 29.59 0.08 -7.42
CA CYS A 6 29.01 -1.26 -7.23
C CYS A 6 27.51 -1.26 -6.84
N ASN A 7 26.91 -0.11 -6.54
CA ASN A 7 25.53 -0.06 -6.02
C ASN A 7 24.45 0.15 -7.08
N SER A 8 24.71 0.84 -8.19
CA SER A 8 23.64 1.23 -9.13
C SER A 8 23.00 0.05 -9.88
N VAL A 9 23.77 -0.99 -10.21
CA VAL A 9 23.25 -2.18 -10.92
C VAL A 9 22.47 -3.09 -9.98
N GLU A 10 22.90 -3.23 -8.71
CA GLU A 10 22.12 -3.92 -7.68
C GLU A 10 20.82 -3.17 -7.37
N PHE A 11 20.88 -1.84 -7.26
CA PHE A 11 19.73 -0.97 -7.01
C PHE A 11 18.68 -1.13 -8.10
N ILE A 12 19.08 -1.06 -9.38
CA ILE A 12 18.19 -1.30 -10.51
C ILE A 12 17.62 -2.73 -10.46
N LYS A 13 18.42 -3.75 -10.14
CA LYS A 13 17.91 -5.13 -10.04
C LYS A 13 16.88 -5.30 -8.91
N ILE A 14 17.09 -4.66 -7.76
CA ILE A 14 16.19 -4.73 -6.60
C ILE A 14 14.87 -4.01 -6.91
N ASP A 15 14.93 -2.81 -7.48
CA ASP A 15 13.74 -2.04 -7.82
C ASP A 15 12.97 -2.66 -8.98
N LEU A 16 13.64 -3.17 -10.02
CA LEU A 16 12.98 -3.83 -11.16
C LEU A 16 12.32 -5.15 -10.73
N TRP A 17 12.98 -5.94 -9.88
CA TRP A 17 12.39 -7.17 -9.31
C TRP A 17 11.17 -6.86 -8.45
N LYS A 18 11.25 -5.83 -7.59
CA LYS A 18 10.13 -5.41 -6.73
C LYS A 18 8.93 -4.93 -7.55
N ILE A 19 9.15 -4.00 -8.47
CA ILE A 19 8.10 -3.35 -9.28
C ILE A 19 7.43 -4.35 -10.24
N CYS A 20 8.22 -5.21 -10.91
CA CYS A 20 7.67 -6.09 -11.95
C CYS A 20 7.15 -7.43 -11.42
N SER A 21 7.63 -7.93 -10.27
CA SER A 21 7.36 -9.32 -9.87
C SER A 21 6.64 -9.50 -8.54
N MET A 22 6.58 -8.51 -7.64
CA MET A 22 5.94 -8.69 -6.33
C MET A 22 4.59 -7.98 -6.19
N GLU A 23 4.42 -6.75 -6.69
CA GLU A 23 3.14 -6.05 -6.60
C GLU A 23 2.12 -6.58 -7.61
N TRP A 24 2.44 -6.55 -8.90
CA TRP A 24 1.53 -6.96 -9.97
C TRP A 24 1.13 -8.44 -9.92
N TRP A 25 2.07 -9.33 -9.63
CA TRP A 25 1.77 -10.75 -9.48
C TRP A 25 0.92 -11.05 -8.26
N SER A 26 1.06 -10.27 -7.18
CA SER A 26 0.17 -10.42 -6.04
C SER A 26 -1.25 -10.11 -6.44
N PHE A 27 -1.50 -9.01 -7.16
CA PHE A 27 -2.83 -8.68 -7.69
C PHE A 27 -3.46 -9.82 -8.49
N GLU A 28 -2.73 -10.40 -9.44
CA GLU A 28 -3.24 -11.52 -10.25
C GLU A 28 -3.53 -12.76 -9.41
N VAL A 29 -2.66 -13.10 -8.46
CA VAL A 29 -2.86 -14.22 -7.54
C VAL A 29 -4.08 -14.00 -6.64
N MET A 30 -4.37 -12.76 -6.22
CA MET A 30 -5.59 -12.44 -5.46
C MET A 30 -6.86 -12.67 -6.27
N VAL A 31 -6.88 -12.23 -7.53
CA VAL A 31 -8.03 -12.39 -8.42
C VAL A 31 -8.28 -13.87 -8.72
N ILE A 32 -7.21 -14.64 -8.92
CA ILE A 32 -7.33 -16.10 -9.10
C ILE A 32 -7.87 -16.76 -7.84
N LEU A 33 -7.38 -16.36 -6.66
CA LEU A 33 -7.82 -16.92 -5.38
C LEU A 33 -9.24 -16.50 -5.01
N SER A 34 -9.71 -15.30 -5.38
CA SER A 34 -11.12 -14.90 -5.23
C SER A 34 -12.07 -15.73 -6.12
N GLY A 35 -11.56 -16.29 -7.22
CA GLY A 35 -12.27 -17.24 -8.06
C GLY A 35 -12.51 -18.62 -7.44
N LEU A 36 -11.77 -19.00 -6.38
CA LEU A 36 -11.90 -20.28 -5.66
C LEU A 36 -12.93 -20.24 -4.52
N LEU A 37 -13.72 -19.17 -4.44
CA LEU A 37 -14.67 -18.92 -3.37
C LEU A 37 -16.03 -19.60 -3.61
N PRO A 38 -16.81 -19.84 -2.54
CA PRO A 38 -18.18 -20.37 -2.67
C PRO A 38 -19.07 -19.51 -3.57
N ASN A 39 -18.81 -18.20 -3.65
CA ASN A 39 -19.54 -17.26 -4.50
C ASN A 39 -18.58 -16.39 -5.34
N PRO A 40 -17.92 -16.98 -6.35
CA PRO A 40 -16.74 -16.38 -6.99
C PRO A 40 -17.07 -15.14 -7.82
N LYS A 41 -18.31 -15.04 -8.34
CA LYS A 41 -18.77 -13.87 -9.11
C LYS A 41 -18.92 -12.63 -8.23
N LEU A 42 -19.53 -12.78 -7.06
CA LEU A 42 -19.75 -11.69 -6.10
C LEU A 42 -18.39 -11.19 -5.56
N GLU A 43 -17.56 -12.11 -5.11
CA GLU A 43 -16.29 -11.80 -4.46
C GLU A 43 -15.27 -11.18 -5.41
N THR A 44 -15.15 -11.71 -6.63
CA THR A 44 -14.23 -11.16 -7.64
C THR A 44 -14.68 -9.76 -8.09
N ALA A 45 -15.99 -9.51 -8.22
CA ALA A 45 -16.52 -8.20 -8.55
C ALA A 45 -16.22 -7.17 -7.43
N VAL A 46 -16.51 -7.53 -6.18
CA VAL A 46 -16.23 -6.67 -5.01
C VAL A 46 -14.74 -6.39 -4.89
N LEU A 47 -13.90 -7.42 -5.03
CA LEU A 47 -12.44 -7.29 -5.01
C LEU A 47 -11.96 -6.34 -6.10
N SER A 48 -12.43 -6.50 -7.35
CA SER A 48 -12.01 -5.66 -8.47
C SER A 48 -12.34 -4.18 -8.25
N ILE A 49 -13.53 -3.88 -7.70
CA ILE A 49 -13.94 -2.52 -7.34
C ILE A 49 -13.04 -1.95 -6.23
N CYS A 50 -12.75 -2.75 -5.21
CA CYS A 50 -11.87 -2.35 -4.10
C CYS A 50 -10.45 -2.07 -4.59
N LEU A 51 -9.89 -2.93 -5.43
CA LEU A 51 -8.56 -2.77 -6.02
C LEU A 51 -8.47 -1.50 -6.86
N ASN A 52 -9.46 -1.26 -7.71
CA ASN A 52 -9.50 -0.05 -8.54
C ASN A 52 -9.57 1.23 -7.67
N THR A 53 -10.40 1.20 -6.62
CA THR A 53 -10.51 2.29 -5.65
C THR A 53 -9.19 2.53 -4.92
N ASN A 54 -8.51 1.45 -4.49
CA ASN A 54 -7.22 1.53 -3.84
C ASN A 54 -6.15 2.14 -4.76
N SER A 55 -6.09 1.74 -6.03
CA SER A 55 -5.14 2.33 -7.00
C SER A 55 -5.36 3.84 -7.17
N LEU A 56 -6.62 4.30 -7.17
CA LEU A 56 -6.93 5.73 -7.25
C LEU A 56 -6.41 6.48 -6.02
N VAL A 57 -6.66 5.94 -4.83
CA VAL A 57 -6.27 6.58 -3.56
C VAL A 57 -4.74 6.53 -3.37
N CYS A 58 -4.09 5.41 -3.67
CA CYS A 58 -2.62 5.28 -3.54
C CYS A 58 -1.82 6.18 -4.49
N THR A 59 -2.44 6.79 -5.49
CA THR A 59 -1.75 7.68 -6.43
C THR A 59 -1.17 8.92 -5.74
N VAL A 60 -1.90 9.52 -4.78
CA VAL A 60 -1.42 10.75 -4.10
C VAL A 60 -0.28 10.44 -3.13
N PRO A 61 -0.36 9.43 -2.23
CA PRO A 61 0.76 9.06 -1.38
C PRO A 61 2.01 8.62 -2.16
N ASN A 62 1.83 7.93 -3.30
CA ASN A 62 2.96 7.54 -4.15
C ASN A 62 3.66 8.76 -4.76
N GLY A 63 2.91 9.77 -5.21
CA GLY A 63 3.46 11.05 -5.64
C GLY A 63 4.26 11.75 -4.53
N LEU A 64 3.73 11.75 -3.31
CA LEU A 64 4.39 12.32 -2.13
C LEU A 64 5.68 11.56 -1.78
N SER A 65 5.65 10.23 -1.88
CA SER A 65 6.81 9.35 -1.69
C SER A 65 7.95 9.63 -2.68
N SER A 66 7.62 9.82 -3.95
CA SER A 66 8.59 10.19 -4.99
C SER A 66 9.20 11.57 -4.75
N ALA A 67 8.38 12.54 -4.32
CA ALA A 67 8.82 13.89 -4.01
C ALA A 67 9.80 13.92 -2.81
N ILE A 68 9.49 13.20 -1.72
CA ILE A 68 10.41 13.15 -0.57
C ILE A 68 11.69 12.40 -0.89
N SER A 69 11.62 11.30 -1.65
CA SER A 69 12.80 10.55 -2.09
C SER A 69 13.80 11.47 -2.80
N THR A 70 13.30 12.27 -3.76
CA THR A 70 14.10 13.25 -4.49
C THR A 70 14.65 14.33 -3.56
N ARG A 71 13.82 14.87 -2.65
CA ARG A 71 14.25 15.95 -1.74
C ARG A 71 15.32 15.49 -0.76
N VAL A 72 15.11 14.34 -0.12
CA VAL A 72 16.07 13.76 0.83
C VAL A 72 17.38 13.41 0.14
N SER A 73 17.32 12.82 -1.05
CA SER A 73 18.51 12.53 -1.87
C SER A 73 19.31 13.79 -2.19
N ASN A 74 18.64 14.87 -2.61
CA ASN A 74 19.29 16.14 -2.93
C ASN A 74 19.91 16.81 -1.69
N GLU A 75 19.21 16.86 -0.55
CA GLU A 75 19.73 17.48 0.68
C GLU A 75 20.90 16.67 1.27
N LEU A 76 20.84 15.34 1.21
CA LEU A 76 21.95 14.48 1.62
C LEU A 76 23.15 14.61 0.66
N GLY A 77 22.91 14.64 -0.65
CA GLY A 77 23.94 14.87 -1.67
C GLY A 77 24.61 16.24 -1.56
N ALA A 78 23.90 17.25 -1.06
CA ALA A 78 24.43 18.58 -0.77
C ALA A 78 25.13 18.69 0.60
N GLY A 79 25.24 17.59 1.36
CA GLY A 79 25.86 17.59 2.69
C GLY A 79 25.03 18.28 3.77
N ARG A 80 23.70 18.37 3.61
CA ARG A 80 22.76 19.07 4.52
C ARG A 80 21.81 18.10 5.24
N PRO A 81 22.30 17.26 6.18
CA PRO A 81 21.49 16.24 6.84
C PRO A 81 20.36 16.82 7.70
N ARG A 82 20.54 18.03 8.28
CA ARG A 82 19.48 18.71 9.04
C ARG A 82 18.30 19.11 8.16
N ALA A 83 18.56 19.54 6.93
CA ALA A 83 17.51 19.89 5.97
C ALA A 83 16.78 18.65 5.47
N ALA A 84 17.50 17.54 5.24
CA ALA A 84 16.89 16.24 4.93
C ALA A 84 15.95 15.76 6.04
N LEU A 85 16.35 15.89 7.31
CA LEU A 85 15.50 15.52 8.45
C LEU A 85 14.25 16.41 8.56
N LEU A 86 14.40 17.71 8.30
CA LEU A 86 13.27 18.63 8.26
C LEU A 86 12.28 18.24 7.14
N ALA A 87 12.78 17.95 5.95
CA ALA A 87 11.95 17.48 4.83
C ALA A 87 11.20 16.19 5.18
N ALA A 88 11.87 15.23 5.82
CA ALA A 88 11.25 13.99 6.29
C ALA A 88 10.12 14.24 7.29
N ARG A 89 10.32 15.13 8.27
CA ARG A 89 9.29 15.48 9.26
C ARG A 89 8.08 16.16 8.62
N VAL A 90 8.32 17.12 7.73
CA VAL A 90 7.25 17.84 7.02
C VAL A 90 6.41 16.87 6.20
N VAL A 91 7.05 15.94 5.48
CA VAL A 91 6.29 15.01 4.65
C VAL A 91 5.50 14.00 5.46
N ILE A 92 5.97 13.59 6.64
CA ILE A 92 5.20 12.69 7.53
C ILE A 92 3.91 13.37 7.99
N VAL A 93 3.98 14.66 8.34
CA VAL A 93 2.79 15.44 8.71
C VAL A 93 1.85 15.58 7.51
N LEU A 94 2.39 15.87 6.32
CA LEU A 94 1.60 15.94 5.09
C LEU A 94 0.94 14.60 4.77
N ALA A 95 1.65 13.48 4.92
CA ALA A 95 1.12 12.13 4.70
C ALA A 95 -0.07 11.85 5.62
N PHE A 96 0.03 12.25 6.89
CA PHE A 96 -1.06 12.10 7.85
C PHE A 96 -2.29 12.94 7.47
N LEU A 97 -2.09 14.19 7.04
CA LEU A 97 -3.17 15.07 6.60
C LEU A 97 -3.85 14.54 5.34
N VAL A 98 -3.06 14.13 4.34
CA VAL A 98 -3.55 13.56 3.08
C VAL A 98 -4.29 12.25 3.35
N GLY A 99 -3.68 11.30 4.05
CA GLY A 99 -4.31 10.01 4.38
C GLY A 99 -5.59 10.15 5.19
N THR A 100 -5.65 11.11 6.13
CA THR A 100 -6.88 11.41 6.87
C THR A 100 -7.96 11.98 5.95
N SER A 101 -7.59 12.88 5.03
CA SER A 101 -8.53 13.45 4.06
C SER A 101 -9.07 12.40 3.09
N GLU A 102 -8.23 11.49 2.61
CA GLU A 102 -8.60 10.39 1.72
C GLU A 102 -9.49 9.37 2.43
N GLY A 103 -9.13 8.98 3.65
CA GLY A 103 -9.95 8.11 4.49
C GLY A 103 -11.33 8.73 4.75
N LEU A 104 -11.40 10.02 5.06
CA LEU A 104 -12.68 10.72 5.25
C LEU A 104 -13.52 10.73 3.96
N LEU A 105 -12.90 10.99 2.80
CA LEU A 105 -13.59 10.94 1.52
C LEU A 105 -14.15 9.54 1.22
N LEU A 106 -13.39 8.48 1.49
CA LEU A 106 -13.86 7.10 1.35
C LEU A 106 -15.06 6.81 2.27
N VAL A 107 -15.00 7.26 3.53
CA VAL A 107 -16.13 7.12 4.47
C VAL A 107 -17.36 7.92 4.01
N LEU A 108 -17.20 9.08 3.39
CA LEU A 108 -18.35 9.85 2.90
C LEU A 108 -19.00 9.18 1.67
N VAL A 109 -18.18 8.61 0.78
CA VAL A 109 -18.63 8.08 -0.50
C VAL A 109 -19.01 6.59 -0.42
N HIS A 110 -18.75 5.90 0.71
CA HIS A 110 -18.91 4.44 0.84
C HIS A 110 -20.30 3.89 0.45
N LYS A 111 -21.37 4.66 0.63
CA LYS A 111 -22.75 4.21 0.30
C LYS A 111 -23.12 4.38 -1.17
N VAL A 112 -22.44 5.27 -1.88
CA VAL A 112 -22.77 5.68 -3.25
C VAL A 112 -21.81 5.04 -4.25
N TRP A 113 -20.54 4.86 -3.88
CA TRP A 113 -19.51 4.32 -4.78
C TRP A 113 -19.88 2.97 -5.39
N GLY A 114 -20.39 2.04 -4.57
CA GLY A 114 -20.78 0.70 -5.04
C GLY A 114 -21.84 0.75 -6.14
N ARG A 115 -22.73 1.77 -6.12
CA ARG A 115 -23.78 1.97 -7.13
C ARG A 115 -23.22 2.44 -8.47
N ALA A 116 -22.02 3.02 -8.50
CA ALA A 116 -21.36 3.42 -9.74
C ALA A 116 -20.85 2.20 -10.54
N TYR A 117 -20.53 1.10 -9.85
CA TYR A 117 -19.98 -0.11 -10.47
C TYR A 117 -21.02 -1.21 -10.69
N SER A 118 -22.02 -1.34 -9.82
CA SER A 118 -23.04 -2.39 -9.93
C SER A 118 -24.44 -1.92 -9.55
N LYS A 119 -25.46 -2.52 -10.18
CA LYS A 119 -26.87 -2.35 -9.84
C LYS A 119 -27.37 -3.36 -8.80
N ASP A 120 -26.57 -4.39 -8.52
CA ASP A 120 -26.90 -5.43 -7.55
C ASP A 120 -26.71 -4.91 -6.11
N GLN A 121 -27.78 -4.94 -5.31
CA GLN A 121 -27.75 -4.46 -3.93
C GLN A 121 -26.80 -5.27 -3.03
N GLU A 122 -26.60 -6.56 -3.32
CA GLU A 122 -25.69 -7.41 -2.56
C GLU A 122 -24.24 -6.94 -2.75
N VAL A 123 -23.84 -6.68 -4.00
CA VAL A 123 -22.52 -6.11 -4.34
C VAL A 123 -22.35 -4.74 -3.70
N VAL A 124 -23.33 -3.85 -3.82
CA VAL A 124 -23.25 -2.47 -3.30
C VAL A 124 -23.06 -2.46 -1.78
N SER A 125 -23.82 -3.28 -1.05
CA SER A 125 -23.71 -3.37 0.42
C SER A 125 -22.34 -3.93 0.84
N TYR A 126 -21.83 -4.92 0.09
CA TYR A 126 -20.56 -5.54 0.41
C TYR A 126 -19.39 -4.58 0.14
N VAL A 127 -19.36 -3.91 -1.02
CA VAL A 127 -18.36 -2.86 -1.32
C VAL A 127 -18.42 -1.73 -0.30
N GLY A 128 -19.62 -1.32 0.14
CA GLY A 128 -19.79 -0.30 1.17
C GLY A 128 -19.10 -0.64 2.49
N THR A 129 -19.19 -1.92 2.90
CA THR A 129 -18.49 -2.42 4.10
C THR A 129 -16.98 -2.46 3.87
N MET A 130 -16.53 -2.90 2.69
CA MET A 130 -15.11 -2.98 2.36
C MET A 130 -14.43 -1.60 2.26
N MET A 131 -15.14 -0.58 1.76
CA MET A 131 -14.62 0.78 1.70
C MET A 131 -14.35 1.39 3.08
N LEU A 132 -15.11 1.03 4.11
CA LEU A 132 -14.84 1.47 5.47
C LEU A 132 -13.53 0.86 6.01
N ILE A 133 -13.25 -0.39 5.66
CA ILE A 133 -11.98 -1.04 5.99
C ILE A 133 -10.83 -0.36 5.22
N LEU A 134 -11.01 -0.14 3.91
CA LEU A 134 -10.03 0.59 3.09
C LEU A 134 -9.72 1.98 3.65
N ALA A 135 -10.74 2.71 4.12
CA ALA A 135 -10.55 4.04 4.69
C ALA A 135 -9.61 4.05 5.90
N VAL A 136 -9.63 2.99 6.72
CA VAL A 136 -8.70 2.84 7.84
C VAL A 136 -7.31 2.47 7.33
N SER A 137 -7.21 1.56 6.36
CA SER A 137 -5.93 1.11 5.79
C SER A 137 -5.15 2.22 5.08
N VAL A 138 -5.84 3.11 4.35
CA VAL A 138 -5.23 4.20 3.56
C VAL A 138 -4.32 5.10 4.41
N LEU A 139 -4.64 5.30 5.69
CA LEU A 139 -3.80 6.09 6.60
C LEU A 139 -2.45 5.41 6.88
N PHE A 140 -2.47 4.09 7.08
CA PHE A 140 -1.25 3.29 7.28
C PHE A 140 -0.44 3.20 5.98
N ASP A 141 -1.13 3.00 4.86
CA ASP A 141 -0.51 2.91 3.54
C ASP A 141 0.21 4.22 3.20
N GLY A 142 -0.45 5.37 3.43
CA GLY A 142 0.15 6.69 3.19
C GLY A 142 1.44 6.92 3.99
N LEU A 143 1.50 6.47 5.25
CA LEU A 143 2.71 6.52 6.06
C LEU A 143 3.78 5.57 5.52
N GLN A 144 3.41 4.35 5.14
CA GLN A 144 4.33 3.35 4.59
C GLN A 144 4.97 3.84 3.28
N TYR A 145 4.17 4.37 2.35
CA TYR A 145 4.66 4.98 1.11
C TYR A 145 5.71 6.06 1.38
N VAL A 146 5.41 6.99 2.28
CA VAL A 146 6.31 8.12 2.57
C VAL A 146 7.58 7.68 3.30
N LEU A 147 7.47 6.75 4.25
CA LEU A 147 8.63 6.16 4.93
C LEU A 147 9.54 5.44 3.93
N SER A 148 8.97 4.67 3.01
CA SER A 148 9.77 4.00 1.98
C SER A 148 10.39 4.99 1.00
N GLY A 149 9.68 6.06 0.65
CA GLY A 149 10.24 7.21 -0.08
C GLY A 149 11.47 7.82 0.61
N ILE A 150 11.42 8.02 1.92
CA ILE A 150 12.56 8.51 2.71
C ILE A 150 13.73 7.52 2.66
N VAL A 151 13.47 6.22 2.88
CA VAL A 151 14.50 5.17 2.85
C VAL A 151 15.17 5.08 1.48
N ARG A 152 14.39 5.18 0.39
CA ARG A 152 14.87 5.27 -0.99
C ARG A 152 15.75 6.51 -1.18
N GLY A 153 15.29 7.68 -0.72
CA GLY A 153 16.06 8.93 -0.79
C GLY A 153 17.38 8.90 0.00
N CYS A 154 17.45 8.12 1.08
CA CYS A 154 18.67 7.89 1.85
C CYS A 154 19.60 6.84 1.22
N GLY A 155 19.19 6.14 0.17
CA GLY A 155 19.95 5.03 -0.42
C GLY A 155 19.98 3.76 0.45
N GLN A 156 19.11 3.64 1.45
CA GLN A 156 19.09 2.54 2.43
C GLN A 156 18.02 1.48 2.15
N GLN A 157 17.67 1.28 0.87
CA GLN A 157 16.63 0.33 0.42
C GLN A 157 16.83 -1.09 0.94
N LYS A 158 18.08 -1.57 1.09
CA LYS A 158 18.37 -2.93 1.60
C LYS A 158 17.83 -3.14 3.02
N ILE A 159 17.97 -2.13 3.87
CA ILE A 159 17.47 -2.17 5.26
C ILE A 159 15.95 -2.10 5.26
N GLY A 160 15.37 -1.20 4.46
CA GLY A 160 13.91 -1.10 4.30
C GLY A 160 13.28 -2.42 3.83
N ALA A 161 13.88 -3.06 2.82
CA ALA A 161 13.42 -4.33 2.30
C ALA A 161 13.49 -5.46 3.34
N PHE A 162 14.55 -5.51 4.16
CA PHE A 162 14.69 -6.52 5.21
C PHE A 162 13.67 -6.35 6.34
N VAL A 163 13.46 -5.10 6.80
CA VAL A 163 12.46 -4.79 7.83
C VAL A 163 11.05 -5.09 7.32
N ASN A 164 10.75 -4.70 6.08
CA ASN A 164 9.46 -4.99 5.45
C ASN A 164 9.23 -6.51 5.34
N PHE A 165 10.24 -7.27 4.88
CA PHE A 165 10.17 -8.73 4.80
C PHE A 165 9.84 -9.38 6.15
N ILE A 166 10.50 -8.95 7.23
CA ILE A 166 10.22 -9.46 8.58
C ILE A 166 8.81 -9.10 9.03
N ALA A 167 8.42 -7.83 8.90
CA ALA A 167 7.09 -7.38 9.30
C ALA A 167 5.99 -8.16 8.55
N TYR A 168 6.16 -8.39 7.26
CA TYR A 168 5.21 -9.12 6.44
C TYR A 168 5.13 -10.61 6.79
N TYR A 169 6.27 -11.31 6.73
CA TYR A 169 6.28 -12.77 6.85
C TYR A 169 6.10 -13.25 8.29
N LEU A 170 6.63 -12.53 9.28
CA LEU A 170 6.57 -12.95 10.69
C LEU A 170 5.36 -12.41 11.44
N VAL A 171 4.79 -11.28 11.01
CA VAL A 171 3.68 -10.63 11.74
C VAL A 171 2.42 -10.56 10.88
N GLY A 172 2.54 -10.08 9.63
CA GLY A 172 1.41 -9.92 8.71
C GLY A 172 0.68 -11.23 8.40
N ILE A 173 1.41 -12.26 7.96
CA ILE A 173 0.83 -13.56 7.60
C ILE A 173 0.18 -14.25 8.81
N PRO A 174 0.83 -14.36 9.98
CA PRO A 174 0.20 -14.98 11.15
C PRO A 174 -1.01 -14.20 11.67
N ALA A 175 -0.94 -12.86 11.69
CA ALA A 175 -2.08 -12.04 12.07
C ALA A 175 -3.27 -12.24 11.11
N ALA A 176 -3.01 -12.24 9.81
CA ALA A 176 -4.02 -12.52 8.79
C ALA A 176 -4.69 -13.88 9.01
N LEU A 177 -3.91 -14.95 9.22
CA LEU A 177 -4.46 -16.29 9.50
C LEU A 177 -5.32 -16.31 10.76
N VAL A 178 -4.86 -15.68 11.85
CA VAL A 178 -5.62 -15.62 13.12
C VAL A 178 -6.96 -14.89 12.92
N PHE A 179 -6.96 -13.76 12.22
CA PHE A 179 -8.18 -13.01 11.93
C PHE A 179 -9.15 -13.78 11.01
N THR A 180 -8.63 -14.49 9.99
CA THR A 180 -9.43 -15.35 9.12
C THR A 180 -10.15 -16.45 9.89
N PHE A 181 -9.42 -17.17 10.77
CA PHE A 181 -9.95 -18.35 11.44
C PHE A 181 -10.77 -18.04 12.70
N LYS A 182 -10.45 -16.99 13.45
CA LYS A 182 -11.16 -16.67 14.70
C LYS A 182 -12.41 -15.81 14.52
N CYS A 183 -12.45 -14.90 13.55
CA CYS A 183 -13.53 -13.91 13.49
C CYS A 183 -14.74 -14.32 12.63
N HIS A 184 -14.70 -15.42 11.85
CA HIS A 184 -15.79 -15.84 10.93
C HIS A 184 -16.34 -14.68 10.05
N LEU A 185 -15.55 -13.61 9.90
CA LEU A 185 -16.00 -12.32 9.38
C LEU A 185 -15.79 -12.30 7.87
N GLY A 186 -16.59 -13.04 7.09
CA GLY A 186 -16.62 -12.94 5.62
C GLY A 186 -15.30 -13.18 4.87
N GLY A 187 -14.23 -13.54 5.57
CA GLY A 187 -13.05 -14.33 5.21
C GLY A 187 -12.09 -13.87 4.12
N LYS A 188 -12.48 -13.12 3.08
CA LYS A 188 -11.70 -13.23 1.83
C LYS A 188 -11.38 -11.95 1.07
N VAL A 189 -11.98 -10.81 1.38
CA VAL A 189 -11.53 -9.51 0.83
C VAL A 189 -10.78 -8.69 1.89
N CYS A 190 -11.17 -8.83 3.16
CA CYS A 190 -10.61 -8.10 4.29
C CYS A 190 -9.14 -8.44 4.59
N ILE A 191 -8.76 -9.72 4.48
CA ILE A 191 -7.36 -10.18 4.62
C ILE A 191 -6.50 -9.76 3.43
N TYR A 192 -7.06 -9.76 2.22
CA TYR A 192 -6.32 -9.41 1.01
C TYR A 192 -5.99 -7.92 0.93
N ILE A 193 -6.90 -7.04 1.37
CA ILE A 193 -6.62 -5.61 1.51
C ILE A 193 -5.49 -5.37 2.51
N LEU A 194 -5.49 -6.08 3.65
CA LEU A 194 -4.41 -6.03 4.64
C LEU A 194 -3.06 -6.54 4.10
N LEU A 195 -3.06 -7.56 3.23
CA LEU A 195 -1.85 -8.07 2.57
C LEU A 195 -1.34 -7.10 1.49
N VAL A 196 -2.22 -6.46 0.71
CA VAL A 196 -1.85 -5.44 -0.28
C VAL A 196 -1.26 -4.20 0.39
N SER A 197 -1.84 -3.74 1.50
CA SER A 197 -1.32 -2.65 2.32
C SER A 197 0.09 -2.95 2.84
N LEU A 198 0.36 -4.20 3.21
CA LEU A 198 1.69 -4.62 3.66
C LEU A 198 2.69 -4.82 2.49
N GLN A 199 2.25 -4.83 1.23
CA GLN A 199 3.11 -5.04 0.06
C GLN A 199 3.83 -3.77 -0.44
N GLY A 200 3.46 -2.57 0.05
CA GLY A 200 3.95 -1.30 -0.48
C GLY A 200 5.37 -0.91 -0.03
N ASP A 201 6.29 -0.92 -0.98
CA ASP A 201 7.63 -0.30 -1.04
C ASP A 201 8.74 -0.76 -0.05
#